data_AF-X1IUW0-F1
#
_entry.id   AF-X1IUW0-F1
#
_cell.length_a   1.000
_cell.length_b   1.000
_cell.length_c   1.000
_cell.angle_alpha   90.00
_cell.angle_beta   90.00
_cell.angle_gamma   90.00
#
_symmetry.space_group_name_H-M   'P 1'
#
loop_
_entity.id
_entity.type
_entity.pdbx_description
1 polymer ?
#
loop_
_entity_poly.entity_id
_entity_poly.type
_entity_poly.pdbx_seq_one_letter_code
_entity_poly.pdbx_strand_id
1 'polypeptide(L)'
;PRWPGKCGSVKTDAHYYAVLGFSRACGFKKEPALLLAYASQFVDDARINHIVIHGDPAGIDHDIIEKEPSFFNMATCHSYSRVKTFNYSSMTGNTTPFHFVPGLKGESFPKKLRCTEESPVITNIVNEALDDGNIIKFGLALHPYLDTFSHQGFSGILSKVNDIKKCRAISDIPGSLLNRLIKIIKYISKDRFDRLLDSGVPAYGHGQAMEYPDLPFLRWTYEYDYSDEFSDGYRSTGIIENSERYTMAFSRVKEYLSDYLNRHPEYRDK
;
A
#
# COMPACT_ATOMS: atom_id res chain seq x y z
N PRO A 1 -5.59 -24.89 1.18
CA PRO A 1 -6.28 -24.50 2.43
C PRO A 1 -7.25 -23.33 2.18
N ARG A 2 -8.56 -23.60 2.15
CA ARG A 2 -9.59 -22.55 2.23
C ARG A 2 -10.00 -22.46 3.70
N TRP A 3 -9.67 -21.35 4.35
CA TRP A 3 -10.16 -21.06 5.69
C TRP A 3 -11.69 -20.92 5.66
N PRO A 4 -12.44 -21.66 6.48
CA PRO A 4 -13.90 -21.61 6.50
C PRO A 4 -14.33 -20.42 7.37
N GLY A 5 -14.28 -19.24 6.79
CA GLY A 5 -14.87 -18.04 7.36
C GLY A 5 -15.08 -17.06 6.21
N LYS A 6 -16.34 -16.74 5.90
CA LYS A 6 -16.66 -15.61 5.00
C LYS A 6 -16.32 -14.30 5.72
N CYS A 7 -15.04 -14.07 6.01
CA CYS A 7 -14.52 -12.71 6.05
C CYS A 7 -14.55 -12.21 4.60
N GLY A 8 -14.90 -10.93 4.37
CA GLY A 8 -15.21 -10.38 3.04
C GLY A 8 -14.25 -10.84 1.93
N SER A 9 -14.73 -10.91 0.69
CA SER A 9 -13.90 -11.28 -0.46
C SER A 9 -12.55 -10.56 -0.41
N VAL A 10 -11.45 -11.32 -0.33
CA VAL A 10 -10.09 -10.80 -0.48
C VAL A 10 -10.07 -9.95 -1.74
N LYS A 11 -9.81 -8.66 -1.59
CA LYS A 11 -9.80 -7.74 -2.72
C LYS A 11 -8.41 -7.82 -3.35
N THR A 12 -8.20 -8.86 -4.15
CA THR A 12 -6.95 -9.04 -4.90
C THR A 12 -6.74 -7.88 -5.86
N ASP A 13 -5.58 -7.25 -5.80
CA ASP A 13 -5.20 -6.12 -6.64
C ASP A 13 -4.07 -6.50 -7.63
N ALA A 14 -3.51 -5.48 -8.29
CA ALA A 14 -2.40 -5.69 -9.21
C ALA A 14 -1.14 -6.25 -8.52
N HIS A 15 -0.88 -5.87 -7.27
CA HIS A 15 0.27 -6.36 -6.49
C HIS A 15 0.14 -7.87 -6.22
N TYR A 16 -1.02 -8.34 -5.78
CA TYR A 16 -1.26 -9.77 -5.55
C TYR A 16 -0.99 -10.61 -6.79
N TYR A 17 -1.58 -10.23 -7.93
CA TYR A 17 -1.42 -11.00 -9.17
C TYR A 17 0.01 -10.94 -9.70
N ALA A 18 0.70 -9.81 -9.54
CA ALA A 18 2.11 -9.69 -9.88
C ALA A 18 2.97 -10.61 -9.02
N VAL A 19 2.87 -10.52 -7.68
CA VAL A 19 3.66 -11.37 -6.77
C VAL A 19 3.39 -12.84 -7.07
N LEU A 20 2.13 -13.26 -7.23
CA LEU A 20 1.80 -14.65 -7.54
C LEU A 20 2.35 -15.09 -8.92
N GLY A 21 2.09 -14.30 -9.96
CA GLY A 21 2.44 -14.61 -11.33
C GLY A 21 3.96 -14.65 -11.53
N PHE A 22 4.67 -13.63 -11.06
CA PHE A 22 6.12 -13.58 -11.14
C PHE A 22 6.79 -14.63 -10.26
N SER A 23 6.25 -14.97 -9.09
CA SER A 23 6.80 -16.06 -8.27
C SER A 23 6.77 -17.38 -9.04
N ARG A 24 5.63 -17.71 -9.67
CA ARG A 24 5.53 -18.90 -10.51
C ARG A 24 6.45 -18.84 -11.72
N ALA A 25 6.57 -17.68 -12.36
CA ALA A 25 7.46 -17.49 -13.50
C ALA A 25 8.95 -17.61 -13.13
N CYS A 26 9.34 -17.18 -11.93
CA CYS A 26 10.70 -17.34 -11.39
C CYS A 26 11.01 -18.77 -10.94
N GLY A 27 9.99 -19.64 -10.87
CA GLY A 27 10.16 -21.06 -10.52
C GLY A 27 9.94 -21.38 -9.05
N PHE A 28 9.16 -20.59 -8.30
CA PHE A 28 8.69 -21.01 -6.97
C PHE A 28 7.68 -22.14 -7.12
N LYS A 29 7.70 -23.13 -6.21
CA LYS A 29 6.61 -24.11 -6.03
C LYS A 29 5.26 -23.41 -5.85
N LYS A 30 4.18 -24.12 -6.18
CA LYS A 30 2.83 -23.54 -6.23
C LYS A 30 2.38 -23.03 -4.86
N GLU A 31 2.55 -23.84 -3.83
CA GLU A 31 2.08 -23.52 -2.48
C GLU A 31 2.87 -22.35 -1.86
N PRO A 32 4.23 -22.31 -1.92
CA PRO A 32 5.01 -21.14 -1.53
C PRO A 32 4.66 -19.86 -2.30
N ALA A 33 4.47 -19.92 -3.62
CA ALA A 33 4.08 -18.75 -4.42
C ALA A 33 2.72 -18.18 -3.98
N LEU A 34 1.76 -19.06 -3.68
CA LEU A 34 0.45 -18.64 -3.15
C LEU A 34 0.56 -18.05 -1.75
N LEU A 35 1.38 -18.64 -0.87
CA LEU A 35 1.60 -18.14 0.49
C LEU A 35 2.25 -16.76 0.46
N LEU A 36 3.27 -16.56 -0.39
CA LEU A 36 3.95 -15.28 -0.56
C LEU A 36 2.99 -14.18 -1.04
N ALA A 37 2.22 -14.47 -2.11
CA ALA A 37 1.24 -13.54 -2.64
C ALA A 37 0.13 -13.22 -1.63
N TYR A 38 -0.33 -14.22 -0.88
CA TYR A 38 -1.31 -14.01 0.18
C TYR A 38 -0.74 -13.16 1.32
N ALA A 39 0.49 -13.40 1.76
CA ALA A 39 1.13 -12.60 2.79
C ALA A 39 1.30 -11.14 2.34
N SER A 40 1.66 -10.90 1.08
CA SER A 40 1.68 -9.56 0.49
C SER A 40 0.30 -8.90 0.49
N GLN A 41 -0.74 -9.59 0.02
CA GLN A 41 -2.11 -9.06 0.02
C GLN A 41 -2.68 -8.86 1.44
N PHE A 42 -2.19 -9.63 2.42
CA PHE A 42 -2.66 -9.51 3.80
C PHE A 42 -2.37 -8.13 4.40
N VAL A 43 -1.36 -7.42 3.90
CA VAL A 43 -1.08 -6.03 4.29
C VAL A 43 -2.30 -5.11 4.03
N ASP A 44 -3.02 -5.32 2.93
CA ASP A 44 -4.22 -4.58 2.57
C ASP A 44 -5.51 -5.10 3.26
N ASP A 45 -5.48 -6.35 3.71
CA ASP A 45 -6.65 -7.03 4.26
C ASP A 45 -6.69 -7.03 5.81
N ALA A 46 -5.54 -6.85 6.48
CA ALA A 46 -5.44 -6.94 7.93
C ALA A 46 -5.99 -5.68 8.61
N ARG A 47 -7.30 -5.72 8.88
CA ARG A 47 -8.07 -4.62 9.51
C ARG A 47 -8.31 -4.80 11.01
N ILE A 48 -7.93 -5.95 11.57
CA ILE A 48 -8.15 -6.28 12.97
C ILE A 48 -6.99 -5.71 13.79
N ASN A 49 -7.26 -4.66 14.57
CA ASN A 49 -6.23 -3.96 15.33
C ASN A 49 -5.96 -4.56 16.72
N HIS A 50 -6.95 -5.24 17.28
CA HIS A 50 -6.87 -5.86 18.60
C HIS A 50 -7.31 -7.30 18.47
N ILE A 51 -6.39 -8.21 18.78
CA ILE A 51 -6.62 -9.65 18.78
C ILE A 51 -6.50 -10.11 20.22
N VAL A 52 -7.54 -10.74 20.74
CA VAL A 52 -7.55 -11.34 22.07
C VAL A 52 -7.36 -12.84 21.92
N ILE A 53 -6.44 -13.42 22.69
CA ILE A 53 -6.24 -14.86 22.75
C ILE A 53 -6.86 -15.40 24.03
N HIS A 54 -7.77 -16.36 23.87
CA HIS A 54 -8.28 -17.12 24.99
C HIS A 54 -7.26 -18.21 25.38
N GLY A 55 -6.77 -18.14 26.62
CA GLY A 55 -5.74 -19.03 27.15
C GLY A 55 -4.35 -18.38 27.18
N ASP A 56 -3.35 -19.15 27.59
CA ASP A 56 -1.96 -18.69 27.64
C ASP A 56 -1.29 -18.88 26.27
N PRO A 57 -0.93 -17.80 25.54
CA PRO A 57 -0.17 -17.91 24.29
C PRO A 57 1.27 -18.31 24.62
N ALA A 58 1.48 -19.60 24.88
CA ALA A 58 2.76 -20.14 25.33
C ALA A 58 3.93 -19.72 24.44
N GLY A 59 4.87 -18.97 25.03
CA GLY A 59 6.12 -18.57 24.38
C GLY A 59 6.00 -17.42 23.39
N ILE A 60 4.89 -16.66 23.39
CA ILE A 60 4.74 -15.46 22.58
C ILE A 60 4.56 -14.24 23.48
N ASP A 61 5.46 -13.25 23.32
CA ASP A 61 5.33 -11.96 23.97
C ASP A 61 4.01 -11.29 23.55
N HIS A 62 3.23 -10.85 24.51
CA HIS A 62 1.91 -10.26 24.29
C HIS A 62 1.64 -9.15 25.31
N ASP A 63 0.75 -8.24 24.96
CA ASP A 63 0.24 -7.23 25.88
C ASP A 63 -0.89 -7.81 26.74
N ILE A 64 -1.17 -7.17 27.88
CA ILE A 64 -2.35 -7.48 28.69
C ILE A 64 -3.30 -6.29 28.63
N ILE A 65 -4.48 -6.48 28.02
CA ILE A 65 -5.53 -5.47 27.92
C ILE A 65 -6.79 -6.06 28.56
N GLU A 66 -7.39 -5.34 29.50
CA GLU A 66 -8.59 -5.79 30.23
C GLU A 66 -8.45 -7.18 30.88
N LYS A 67 -7.22 -7.52 31.31
CA LYS A 67 -6.82 -8.82 31.90
C LYS A 67 -6.78 -10.00 30.93
N GLU A 68 -6.83 -9.75 29.62
CA GLU A 68 -6.72 -10.79 28.60
C GLU A 68 -5.43 -10.63 27.77
N PRO A 69 -4.70 -11.74 27.50
CA PRO A 69 -3.60 -11.76 26.54
C PRO A 69 -4.02 -11.20 25.18
N SER A 70 -3.31 -10.17 24.73
CA SER A 70 -3.73 -9.34 23.61
C SER A 70 -2.56 -8.99 22.71
N PHE A 71 -2.84 -8.92 21.41
CA PHE A 71 -2.00 -8.22 20.44
C PHE A 71 -2.71 -6.95 20.01
N PHE A 72 -2.11 -5.81 20.32
CA PHE A 72 -2.64 -4.51 19.95
C PHE A 72 -1.83 -3.90 18.80
N ASN A 73 -2.46 -3.01 18.06
CA ASN A 73 -1.88 -2.36 16.88
C ASN A 73 -1.50 -3.34 15.74
N MET A 74 -2.30 -4.39 15.56
CA MET A 74 -2.04 -5.45 14.57
C MET A 74 -2.59 -5.18 13.17
N ALA A 75 -3.38 -4.12 12.99
CA ALA A 75 -3.91 -3.81 11.69
C ALA A 75 -2.81 -3.15 10.83
N THR A 76 -2.72 -3.55 9.57
CA THR A 76 -1.82 -2.93 8.57
C THR A 76 -2.60 -2.12 7.53
N CYS A 77 -3.93 -2.25 7.50
CA CYS A 77 -4.82 -1.40 6.71
C CYS A 77 -6.02 -0.91 7.54
N HIS A 78 -6.49 0.30 7.23
CA HIS A 78 -7.67 0.89 7.87
C HIS A 78 -8.79 1.17 6.87
N SER A 79 -10.03 1.12 7.37
CA SER A 79 -11.17 1.63 6.62
C SER A 79 -11.12 3.16 6.63
N TYR A 80 -10.48 3.75 5.61
CA TYR A 80 -10.34 5.20 5.42
C TYR A 80 -11.68 5.95 5.27
N SER A 81 -12.80 5.22 5.18
CA SER A 81 -14.17 5.78 5.24
C SER A 81 -14.59 6.20 6.65
N ARG A 82 -13.74 6.04 7.68
CA ARG A 82 -14.03 6.42 9.07
C ARG A 82 -13.11 7.56 9.48
N VAL A 83 -13.64 8.77 9.66
CA VAL A 83 -12.85 9.95 10.05
C VAL A 83 -11.97 9.71 11.30
N LYS A 84 -12.41 8.85 12.23
CA LYS A 84 -11.66 8.48 13.43
C LYS A 84 -10.32 7.77 13.17
N THR A 85 -10.09 7.20 11.98
CA THR A 85 -8.80 6.57 11.63
C THR A 85 -7.74 7.58 11.23
N PHE A 86 -8.09 8.86 11.01
CA PHE A 86 -7.14 9.95 10.80
C PHE A 86 -6.60 10.49 12.13
N ASN A 87 -6.06 9.60 12.96
CA ASN A 87 -5.35 9.96 14.19
C ASN A 87 -3.88 9.59 14.05
N TYR A 88 -3.02 10.27 14.82
CA TYR A 88 -1.57 10.13 14.71
C TYR A 88 -1.11 8.67 14.90
N SER A 89 -1.62 7.98 15.92
CA SER A 89 -1.24 6.60 16.23
C SER A 89 -1.56 5.63 15.08
N SER A 90 -2.76 5.71 14.50
CA SER A 90 -3.12 4.93 13.32
C SER A 90 -2.23 5.27 12.11
N MET A 91 -1.97 6.54 11.85
CA MET A 91 -1.15 6.95 10.70
C MET A 91 0.31 6.50 10.82
N THR A 92 0.92 6.59 12.01
CA THR A 92 2.32 6.20 12.23
C THR A 92 2.50 4.71 12.48
N GLY A 93 1.50 4.05 13.08
CA GLY A 93 1.56 2.62 13.41
C GLY A 93 1.11 1.70 12.27
N ASN A 94 0.43 2.22 11.26
CA ASN A 94 -0.16 1.43 10.18
C ASN A 94 0.12 2.06 8.81
N THR A 95 -0.47 3.20 8.52
CA THR A 95 -0.49 3.68 7.13
C THR A 95 0.88 4.09 6.59
N THR A 96 1.69 4.76 7.41
CA THR A 96 3.07 5.14 7.06
C THR A 96 3.98 3.91 6.84
N PRO A 97 4.08 2.96 7.78
CA PRO A 97 4.99 1.82 7.60
C PRO A 97 4.56 0.82 6.51
N PHE A 98 3.26 0.69 6.22
CA PHE A 98 2.76 -0.35 5.31
C PHE A 98 2.35 0.12 3.92
N HIS A 99 2.08 1.42 3.72
CA HIS A 99 1.59 1.94 2.43
C HIS A 99 2.30 3.23 1.95
N PHE A 100 2.90 4.01 2.86
CA PHE A 100 3.57 5.27 2.51
C PHE A 100 4.94 5.36 3.16
N VAL A 101 5.77 4.36 2.91
CA VAL A 101 7.11 4.28 3.52
C VAL A 101 7.90 5.54 3.18
N PRO A 102 8.47 6.25 4.18
CA PRO A 102 9.16 7.52 3.95
C PRO A 102 10.27 7.41 2.91
N GLY A 103 10.28 8.36 1.96
CA GLY A 103 11.29 8.48 0.91
C GLY A 103 12.62 9.07 1.39
N LEU A 104 12.60 9.78 2.52
CA LEU A 104 13.74 10.49 3.13
C LEU A 104 14.36 11.59 2.24
N LYS A 105 13.63 12.09 1.24
CA LYS A 105 14.07 13.17 0.35
C LYS A 105 13.48 14.53 0.76
N GLY A 106 14.26 15.60 0.59
CA GLY A 106 13.87 16.97 0.89
C GLY A 106 14.40 17.50 2.23
N GLU A 107 14.30 18.82 2.42
CA GLU A 107 14.90 19.52 3.57
C GLU A 107 14.04 19.38 4.84
N SER A 108 12.72 19.48 4.71
CA SER A 108 11.79 19.43 5.84
C SER A 108 11.33 18.02 6.20
N PHE A 109 10.93 17.84 7.46
CA PHE A 109 10.37 16.58 7.95
C PHE A 109 9.15 16.11 7.13
N PRO A 110 8.14 16.95 6.80
CA PRO A 110 7.01 16.52 5.98
C PRO A 110 7.40 16.07 4.57
N LYS A 111 8.43 16.68 3.94
CA LYS A 111 8.93 16.22 2.64
C LYS A 111 9.64 14.89 2.74
N LYS A 112 10.46 14.67 3.78
CA LYS A 112 11.13 13.39 4.03
C LYS A 112 10.14 12.23 4.23
N LEU A 113 8.94 12.52 4.73
CA LEU A 113 7.86 11.55 4.88
C LEU A 113 7.12 11.22 3.57
N ARG A 114 7.27 12.01 2.51
CA ARG A 114 6.68 11.65 1.22
C ARG A 114 7.36 10.39 0.69
N CYS A 115 6.55 9.44 0.29
CA CYS A 115 6.99 8.20 -0.31
C CYS A 115 7.70 8.49 -1.64
N THR A 116 8.78 7.76 -1.87
CA THR A 116 9.51 7.74 -3.14
C THR A 116 9.83 6.29 -3.45
N GLU A 117 9.92 5.96 -4.74
CA GLU A 117 10.36 4.63 -5.16
C GLU A 117 11.69 4.24 -4.50
N GLU A 118 11.77 2.98 -4.08
CA GLU A 118 12.98 2.32 -3.59
C GLU A 118 13.73 3.15 -2.51
N SER A 119 13.01 3.75 -1.57
CA SER A 119 13.64 4.49 -0.48
C SER A 119 14.61 3.62 0.33
N PRO A 120 15.66 4.19 0.94
CA PRO A 120 16.60 3.41 1.75
C PRO A 120 15.91 2.63 2.88
N VAL A 121 14.80 3.15 3.41
CA VAL A 121 14.01 2.51 4.47
C VAL A 121 13.38 1.21 3.96
N ILE A 122 12.63 1.28 2.86
CA ILE A 122 11.93 0.08 2.36
C ILE A 122 12.90 -0.95 1.79
N THR A 123 13.96 -0.49 1.12
CA THR A 123 14.98 -1.38 0.56
C THR A 123 15.72 -2.14 1.65
N ASN A 124 16.00 -1.51 2.79
CA ASN A 124 16.58 -2.18 3.95
C ASN A 124 15.61 -3.24 4.52
N ILE A 125 14.33 -2.92 4.71
CA ILE A 125 13.31 -3.85 5.22
C ILE A 125 13.15 -5.07 4.29
N VAL A 126 13.09 -4.87 2.97
CA VAL A 126 13.00 -5.97 2.00
C VAL A 126 14.24 -6.85 2.05
N ASN A 127 15.43 -6.24 2.12
CA ASN A 127 16.68 -7.01 2.20
C ASN A 127 16.79 -7.83 3.49
N GLU A 128 16.37 -7.28 4.63
CA GLU A 128 16.30 -8.05 5.90
C GLU A 128 15.34 -9.23 5.77
N ALA A 129 14.18 -9.03 5.13
CA ALA A 129 13.22 -10.11 4.90
C ALA A 129 13.72 -11.16 3.90
N LEU A 130 14.58 -10.78 2.93
CA LEU A 130 15.28 -11.73 2.05
C LEU A 130 16.24 -12.60 2.85
N ASP A 131 17.01 -12.01 3.77
CA ASP A 131 18.01 -12.71 4.57
C ASP A 131 17.39 -13.62 5.64
N ASP A 132 16.27 -13.21 6.23
CA ASP A 132 15.55 -13.98 7.26
C ASP A 132 15.01 -15.33 6.73
N GLY A 133 14.75 -15.45 5.43
CA GLY A 133 14.25 -16.67 4.80
C GLY A 133 12.81 -17.04 5.14
N ASN A 134 12.10 -16.26 5.96
CA ASN A 134 10.68 -16.44 6.19
C ASN A 134 9.85 -15.84 5.05
N ILE A 135 9.24 -16.71 4.24
CA ILE A 135 8.46 -16.33 3.06
C ILE A 135 7.26 -15.43 3.40
N ILE A 136 6.71 -15.52 4.61
CA ILE A 136 5.61 -14.66 5.06
C ILE A 136 6.13 -13.25 5.31
N LYS A 137 7.26 -13.09 6.02
CA LYS A 137 7.87 -11.77 6.24
C LYS A 137 8.29 -11.12 4.92
N PHE A 138 8.83 -11.90 3.99
CA PHE A 138 9.16 -11.42 2.66
C PHE A 138 7.93 -10.93 1.90
N GLY A 139 6.81 -11.66 1.95
CA GLY A 139 5.54 -11.21 1.38
C GLY A 139 5.03 -9.91 2.00
N LEU A 140 5.05 -9.83 3.33
CA LEU A 140 4.67 -8.62 4.08
C LEU A 140 5.54 -7.41 3.73
N ALA A 141 6.83 -7.60 3.44
CA ALA A 141 7.74 -6.53 3.02
C ALA A 141 7.59 -6.13 1.54
N LEU A 142 7.24 -7.09 0.66
CA LEU A 142 7.06 -6.82 -0.77
C LEU A 142 5.89 -5.88 -1.07
N HIS A 143 4.84 -5.89 -0.25
CA HIS A 143 3.69 -5.00 -0.45
C HIS A 143 4.05 -3.51 -0.29
N PRO A 144 4.56 -3.03 0.87
CA PRO A 144 5.01 -1.64 1.01
C PRO A 144 6.09 -1.26 0.01
N TYR A 145 6.92 -2.22 -0.43
CA TYR A 145 7.89 -2.00 -1.51
C TYR A 145 7.21 -1.64 -2.84
N LEU A 146 6.22 -2.42 -3.26
CA LEU A 146 5.43 -2.15 -4.46
C LEU A 146 4.69 -0.80 -4.36
N ASP A 147 4.12 -0.51 -3.20
CA ASP A 147 3.45 0.76 -2.91
C ASP A 147 4.37 1.97 -3.09
N THR A 148 5.70 1.82 -2.92
CA THR A 148 6.63 2.93 -3.16
C THR A 148 6.66 3.43 -4.61
N PHE A 149 6.24 2.61 -5.56
CA PHE A 149 6.10 3.01 -6.95
C PHE A 149 4.77 3.72 -7.21
N SER A 150 3.67 3.22 -6.66
CA SER A 150 2.32 3.75 -6.90
C SER A 150 2.08 5.04 -6.13
N HIS A 151 2.52 5.11 -4.86
CA HIS A 151 2.21 6.18 -3.92
C HIS A 151 3.25 7.31 -3.84
N GLN A 152 4.14 7.41 -4.83
CA GLN A 152 5.14 8.48 -4.89
C GLN A 152 4.52 9.87 -4.70
N GLY A 153 5.13 10.67 -3.84
CA GLY A 153 4.72 12.04 -3.56
C GLY A 153 3.67 12.20 -2.46
N PHE A 154 3.10 11.10 -1.96
CA PHE A 154 2.17 11.09 -0.81
C PHE A 154 2.87 10.65 0.47
N SER A 155 2.36 11.06 1.62
CA SER A 155 2.78 10.53 2.92
C SER A 155 1.63 9.90 3.68
N GLY A 156 1.97 9.00 4.62
CA GLY A 156 1.01 8.32 5.48
C GLY A 156 0.42 9.20 6.58
N ILE A 157 0.75 10.49 6.61
CA ILE A 157 0.29 11.45 7.63
C ILE A 157 -0.55 12.58 7.02
N LEU A 158 -1.42 13.17 7.84
CA LEU A 158 -2.07 14.43 7.52
C LEU A 158 -1.06 15.57 7.52
N SER A 159 -0.99 16.29 6.40
CA SER A 159 -0.15 17.47 6.29
C SER A 159 -0.63 18.34 5.15
N LYS A 160 -0.51 19.68 5.28
CA LYS A 160 -0.85 20.58 4.17
C LYS A 160 0.08 20.40 2.96
N VAL A 161 1.32 19.91 3.14
CA VAL A 161 2.15 19.51 1.99
C VAL A 161 1.68 18.19 1.35
N ASN A 162 0.80 17.43 1.99
CA ASN A 162 0.17 16.25 1.39
C ASN A 162 -1.14 16.63 0.68
N ASP A 163 -1.59 17.89 0.74
CA ASP A 163 -2.78 18.37 0.05
C ASP A 163 -2.55 18.41 -1.47
N ILE A 164 -3.52 17.89 -2.23
CA ILE A 164 -3.48 17.92 -3.68
C ILE A 164 -4.71 18.60 -4.27
N LYS A 165 -4.53 19.21 -5.44
CA LYS A 165 -5.56 19.92 -6.19
C LYS A 165 -5.60 19.45 -7.63
N LYS A 166 -6.72 19.75 -8.32
CA LYS A 166 -6.92 19.50 -9.75
C LYS A 166 -6.57 18.08 -10.21
N CYS A 167 -6.85 17.08 -9.37
CA CYS A 167 -6.64 15.68 -9.70
C CYS A 167 -7.53 15.26 -10.88
N ARG A 168 -6.91 14.82 -11.98
CA ARG A 168 -7.63 14.44 -13.21
C ARG A 168 -6.97 13.25 -13.91
N ALA A 169 -7.81 12.36 -14.42
CA ALA A 169 -7.39 11.32 -15.34
C ALA A 169 -7.19 11.90 -16.75
N ILE A 170 -6.24 11.34 -17.49
CA ILE A 170 -5.87 11.68 -18.84
C ILE A 170 -6.15 10.45 -19.70
N SER A 171 -6.80 10.63 -20.85
CA SER A 171 -7.01 9.55 -21.82
C SER A 171 -7.15 10.12 -23.21
N ASP A 172 -6.67 9.34 -24.16
CA ASP A 172 -6.76 9.62 -25.59
C ASP A 172 -8.09 9.10 -26.20
N ILE A 173 -8.95 8.48 -25.39
CA ILE A 173 -10.28 7.98 -25.79
C ILE A 173 -11.26 9.17 -25.84
N PRO A 174 -12.18 9.24 -26.81
CA PRO A 174 -13.21 10.27 -26.88
C PRO A 174 -13.92 10.45 -25.52
N GLY A 175 -14.05 11.71 -25.10
CA GLY A 175 -14.41 12.06 -23.72
C GLY A 175 -15.70 11.40 -23.19
N SER A 176 -16.64 10.99 -24.04
CA SER A 176 -17.89 10.33 -23.60
C SER A 176 -17.68 8.93 -23.01
N LEU A 177 -16.78 8.12 -23.57
CA LEU A 177 -16.45 6.78 -23.08
C LEU A 177 -15.57 6.82 -21.83
N LEU A 178 -14.54 7.66 -21.84
CA LEU A 178 -13.70 7.88 -20.66
C LEU A 178 -14.54 8.43 -19.50
N ASN A 179 -15.39 9.42 -19.75
CA ASN A 179 -16.26 9.97 -18.71
C ASN A 179 -17.23 8.93 -18.17
N ARG A 180 -17.69 7.98 -19.01
CA ARG A 180 -18.53 6.86 -18.56
C ARG A 180 -17.74 5.88 -17.69
N LEU A 181 -16.51 5.54 -18.08
CA LEU A 181 -15.63 4.67 -17.30
C LEU A 181 -15.22 5.31 -15.96
N ILE A 182 -14.80 6.58 -15.98
CA ILE A 182 -14.49 7.35 -14.77
C ILE A 182 -15.74 7.50 -13.91
N LYS A 183 -16.93 7.72 -14.48
CA LYS A 183 -18.18 7.75 -13.71
C LYS A 183 -18.48 6.40 -13.06
N ILE A 184 -18.22 5.28 -13.73
CA ILE A 184 -18.39 3.94 -13.15
C ILE A 184 -17.37 3.72 -12.03
N ILE A 185 -16.09 4.03 -12.25
CA ILE A 185 -15.04 3.96 -11.21
C ILE A 185 -15.42 4.85 -10.04
N LYS A 186 -15.83 6.10 -10.29
CA LYS A 186 -16.31 7.02 -9.26
C LYS A 186 -17.56 6.51 -8.57
N TYR A 187 -18.48 5.85 -9.26
CA TYR A 187 -19.70 5.31 -8.65
C TYR A 187 -19.38 4.11 -7.73
N ILE A 188 -18.52 3.20 -8.20
CA ILE A 188 -18.01 2.07 -7.41
C ILE A 188 -17.21 2.57 -6.21
N SER A 189 -16.40 3.62 -6.39
CA SER A 189 -15.63 4.21 -5.30
C SER A 189 -16.48 5.06 -4.36
N LYS A 190 -17.56 5.69 -4.86
CA LYS A 190 -18.52 6.48 -4.09
C LYS A 190 -19.31 5.63 -3.09
N ASP A 191 -19.61 4.37 -3.40
CA ASP A 191 -20.15 3.42 -2.40
C ASP A 191 -19.18 3.18 -1.22
N ARG A 192 -17.87 3.38 -1.43
CA ARG A 192 -16.84 3.38 -0.37
C ARG A 192 -16.70 4.74 0.35
N PHE A 193 -17.14 5.83 -0.30
CA PHE A 193 -16.85 7.22 0.08
C PHE A 193 -18.06 7.99 0.60
N ASP A 194 -19.30 7.53 0.39
CA ASP A 194 -20.54 8.18 0.86
C ASP A 194 -20.67 8.26 2.40
N ARG A 195 -19.69 7.75 3.16
CA ARG A 195 -19.56 7.99 4.61
C ARG A 195 -18.61 9.13 4.99
N LEU A 196 -17.87 9.69 4.03
CA LEU A 196 -16.88 10.75 4.25
C LEU A 196 -17.38 12.15 3.86
N LEU A 197 -18.45 12.24 3.07
CA LEU A 197 -18.93 13.50 2.50
C LEU A 197 -20.04 14.15 3.34
N ASP A 198 -19.67 14.50 4.57
CA ASP A 198 -20.18 15.71 5.20
C ASP A 198 -18.96 16.60 5.53
N SER A 199 -18.65 17.52 4.60
CA SER A 199 -17.64 18.59 4.69
C SER A 199 -16.15 18.19 4.78
N GLY A 200 -15.44 18.24 3.64
CA GLY A 200 -13.96 18.39 3.60
C GLY A 200 -13.15 17.10 3.75
N VAL A 201 -12.63 16.57 2.63
CA VAL A 201 -11.60 15.52 2.67
C VAL A 201 -10.35 16.11 3.31
N PRO A 202 -9.83 15.53 4.41
CA PRO A 202 -8.60 16.01 5.05
C PRO A 202 -7.43 16.11 4.05
N ALA A 203 -6.44 16.95 4.34
CA ALA A 203 -5.20 17.09 3.57
C ALA A 203 -4.34 15.81 3.65
N TYR A 204 -4.83 14.79 2.97
CA TYR A 204 -4.35 13.42 2.91
C TYR A 204 -4.33 13.04 1.43
N GLY A 205 -3.21 13.29 0.76
CA GLY A 205 -3.16 13.36 -0.69
C GLY A 205 -3.69 12.12 -1.40
N HIS A 206 -3.37 10.92 -0.90
CA HIS A 206 -3.92 9.68 -1.46
C HIS A 206 -5.45 9.59 -1.30
N GLY A 207 -5.99 9.99 -0.13
CA GLY A 207 -7.44 10.06 0.07
C GLY A 207 -8.14 11.04 -0.89
N GLN A 208 -7.44 12.07 -1.35
CA GLN A 208 -7.92 13.00 -2.38
C GLN A 208 -7.68 12.49 -3.81
N ALA A 209 -6.64 11.68 -4.02
CA ALA A 209 -6.34 11.02 -5.30
C ALA A 209 -7.26 9.82 -5.58
N MET A 210 -7.97 9.33 -4.55
CA MET A 210 -8.84 8.16 -4.64
C MET A 210 -8.06 6.95 -5.16
N GLU A 211 -8.66 6.15 -6.03
CA GLU A 211 -8.07 4.94 -6.60
C GLU A 211 -7.04 5.22 -7.71
N TYR A 212 -6.76 6.49 -8.04
CA TYR A 212 -5.95 6.81 -9.23
C TYR A 212 -4.54 6.21 -9.17
N PRO A 213 -3.80 6.26 -8.05
CA PRO A 213 -2.50 5.61 -7.95
C PRO A 213 -2.58 4.08 -8.14
N ASP A 214 -3.71 3.47 -7.79
CA ASP A 214 -3.89 2.01 -7.69
C ASP A 214 -4.41 1.37 -8.98
N LEU A 215 -4.63 2.16 -10.03
CA LEU A 215 -5.13 1.71 -11.32
C LEU A 215 -3.95 1.61 -12.31
N PRO A 216 -3.41 0.41 -12.61
CA PRO A 216 -2.15 0.27 -13.35
C PRO A 216 -2.16 0.86 -14.77
N PHE A 217 -3.34 0.98 -15.37
CA PHE A 217 -3.52 1.50 -16.74
C PHE A 217 -3.74 3.02 -16.79
N LEU A 218 -3.90 3.68 -15.63
CA LEU A 218 -4.35 5.05 -15.58
C LEU A 218 -3.20 6.03 -15.86
N ARG A 219 -3.50 7.03 -16.70
CA ARG A 219 -2.68 8.22 -16.87
C ARG A 219 -3.36 9.35 -16.11
N TRP A 220 -2.65 10.10 -15.29
CA TRP A 220 -3.29 11.12 -14.45
C TRP A 220 -2.32 12.22 -14.03
N THR A 221 -2.83 13.29 -13.43
CA THR A 221 -2.03 14.41 -12.95
C THR A 221 -2.73 15.08 -11.78
N TYR A 222 -1.95 15.74 -10.92
CA TYR A 222 -2.45 16.61 -9.87
C TYR A 222 -1.51 17.79 -9.65
N GLU A 223 -1.99 18.76 -8.89
CA GLU A 223 -1.20 19.89 -8.39
C GLU A 223 -0.92 19.69 -6.91
N TYR A 224 0.30 20.00 -6.47
CA TYR A 224 0.74 19.88 -5.08
C TYR A 224 1.57 21.07 -4.66
N ASP A 225 1.58 21.36 -3.35
CA ASP A 225 2.48 22.38 -2.80
C ASP A 225 3.92 21.85 -2.79
N TYR A 226 4.81 22.51 -3.54
CA TYR A 226 6.22 22.13 -3.63
C TYR A 226 7.08 22.77 -2.53
N SER A 227 6.55 23.76 -1.81
CA SER A 227 7.27 24.51 -0.78
C SER A 227 7.40 23.73 0.53
N ASP A 228 8.30 24.19 1.40
CA ASP A 228 8.42 23.68 2.79
C ASP A 228 7.58 24.50 3.78
N GLU A 229 7.12 25.68 3.38
CA GLU A 229 6.50 26.68 4.26
C GLU A 229 5.04 26.96 3.91
N PHE A 230 4.40 26.06 3.16
CA PHE A 230 3.00 26.19 2.79
C PHE A 230 2.68 27.48 2.01
N SER A 231 3.59 27.88 1.12
CA SER A 231 3.55 29.17 0.41
C SER A 231 2.43 29.31 -0.63
N ASP A 232 1.53 28.32 -0.69
CA ASP A 232 0.47 28.17 -1.71
C ASP A 232 1.04 28.18 -3.15
N GLY A 233 2.33 27.88 -3.28
CA GLY A 233 2.99 27.62 -4.55
C GLY A 233 2.66 26.20 -5.02
N TYR A 234 1.64 26.06 -5.85
CA TYR A 234 1.29 24.77 -6.45
C TYR A 234 2.07 24.51 -7.74
N ARG A 235 2.56 23.29 -7.91
CA ARG A 235 3.11 22.79 -9.17
C ARG A 235 2.33 21.56 -9.62
N SER A 236 2.16 21.43 -10.92
CA SER A 236 1.67 20.19 -11.51
C SER A 236 2.76 19.12 -11.41
N THR A 237 2.35 17.88 -11.17
CA THR A 237 3.22 16.71 -11.29
C THR A 237 3.68 16.41 -12.72
N GLY A 238 3.11 17.08 -13.73
CA GLY A 238 3.11 16.55 -15.09
C GLY A 238 2.21 15.31 -15.19
N ILE A 239 2.33 14.58 -16.30
CA ILE A 239 1.57 13.33 -16.50
C ILE A 239 2.26 12.21 -15.73
N ILE A 240 1.50 11.53 -14.88
CA ILE A 240 1.88 10.29 -14.22
C ILE A 240 1.31 9.14 -15.06
N GLU A 241 2.22 8.30 -15.57
CA GLU A 241 1.90 7.09 -16.31
C GLU A 241 2.00 5.89 -15.36
N ASN A 242 0.87 5.43 -14.80
CA ASN A 242 0.92 4.30 -13.86
C ASN A 242 1.50 3.04 -14.53
N SER A 243 1.25 2.85 -15.82
CA SER A 243 1.78 1.68 -16.54
C SER A 243 3.31 1.60 -16.47
N GLU A 244 4.00 2.73 -16.51
CA GLU A 244 5.46 2.80 -16.36
C GLU A 244 5.87 2.46 -14.91
N ARG A 245 5.22 3.08 -13.92
CA ARG A 245 5.47 2.81 -12.48
C ARG A 245 5.30 1.33 -12.14
N TYR A 246 4.20 0.72 -12.57
CA TYR A 246 3.93 -0.70 -12.34
C TYR A 246 4.90 -1.60 -13.11
N THR A 247 5.29 -1.23 -14.33
CA THR A 247 6.30 -1.98 -15.09
C THR A 247 7.65 -1.99 -14.38
N MET A 248 8.08 -0.84 -13.85
CA MET A 248 9.29 -0.74 -13.04
C MET A 248 9.18 -1.57 -11.75
N ALA A 249 8.09 -1.40 -11.00
CA ALA A 249 7.83 -2.13 -9.76
C ALA A 249 7.90 -3.65 -9.96
N PHE A 250 7.25 -4.15 -11.00
CA PHE A 250 7.18 -5.58 -11.28
C PHE A 250 8.49 -6.14 -11.81
N SER A 251 9.27 -5.35 -12.55
CA SER A 251 10.62 -5.72 -12.97
C SER A 251 11.52 -5.91 -11.75
N ARG A 252 11.44 -5.01 -10.77
CA ARG A 252 12.18 -5.14 -9.50
C ARG A 252 11.71 -6.29 -8.63
N VAL A 253 10.40 -6.50 -8.52
CA VAL A 253 9.88 -7.66 -7.77
C VAL A 253 10.37 -8.97 -8.37
N LYS A 254 10.46 -9.09 -9.70
CA LYS A 254 11.07 -10.26 -10.34
C LYS A 254 12.53 -10.47 -9.90
N GLU A 255 13.32 -9.41 -9.77
CA GLU A 255 14.70 -9.47 -9.28
C GLU A 255 14.74 -10.00 -7.84
N TYR A 256 13.95 -9.42 -6.93
CA TYR A 256 13.85 -9.85 -5.54
C TYR A 256 13.37 -11.30 -5.39
N LEU A 257 12.37 -11.71 -6.17
CA LEU A 257 11.89 -13.10 -6.18
C LEU A 257 12.98 -14.07 -6.63
N SER A 258 13.73 -13.71 -7.67
CA SER A 258 14.83 -14.54 -8.18
C SER A 258 15.94 -14.68 -7.15
N ASP A 259 16.30 -13.58 -6.48
CA ASP A 259 17.29 -13.57 -5.41
C ASP A 259 16.86 -14.40 -4.20
N TYR A 260 15.62 -14.21 -3.72
CA TYR A 260 15.05 -15.02 -2.65
C TYR A 260 15.12 -16.52 -2.98
N LEU A 261 14.77 -16.93 -4.20
CA LEU A 261 14.81 -18.33 -4.62
C LEU A 261 16.23 -18.89 -4.81
N ASN A 262 17.22 -18.03 -5.01
CA ASN A 262 18.63 -18.43 -5.04
C ASN A 262 19.17 -18.64 -3.63
N ARG A 263 18.75 -17.83 -2.66
CA ARG A 263 19.13 -17.95 -1.24
C ARG A 263 18.40 -19.11 -0.55
N HIS A 264 17.14 -19.35 -0.92
CA HIS A 264 16.23 -20.32 -0.28
C HIS A 264 15.71 -21.36 -1.30
N PRO A 265 16.58 -22.27 -1.79
CA PRO A 265 16.26 -23.21 -2.87
C PRO A 265 15.19 -24.25 -2.49
N GLU A 266 14.86 -24.42 -1.21
CA GLU A 266 13.77 -25.28 -0.74
C GLU A 266 12.40 -24.90 -1.31
N TYR A 267 12.22 -23.63 -1.72
CA TYR A 267 11.00 -23.15 -2.36
C TYR A 267 10.98 -23.33 -3.88
N ARG A 268 12.07 -23.79 -4.51
CA ARG A 268 12.19 -23.96 -5.97
C ARG A 268 11.38 -25.15 -6.48
N ASP A 269 10.59 -24.90 -7.53
CA ASP A 269 9.87 -25.92 -8.28
C ASP A 269 10.90 -26.77 -9.04
N LYS A 270 10.71 -28.09 -9.03
CA LYS A 270 11.65 -29.03 -9.64
C LYS A 270 11.50 -29.08 -11.16
#